data_AF-X0W4E2-F1
#
_entry.id   AF-X0W4E2-F1
#
_cell.length_a   1.000
_cell.length_b   1.000
_cell.length_c   1.000
_cell.angle_alpha   90.00
_cell.angle_beta   90.00
_cell.angle_gamma   90.00
#
_symmetry.space_group_name_H-M   'P 1'
#
loop_
_entity.id
_entity.type
_entity.pdbx_description
1 polymer ?
#
loop_
_entity_poly.entity_id
_entity_poly.type
_entity_poly.pdbx_seq_one_letter_code
_entity_poly.pdbx_strand_id
1 'polypeptide(L)'
;TVYSKDEIKSISETNPEIMGAVKYALKGLLTDQIKQTFENTDVTVINELPTYENGIFHDEYDVELTSEFFKMNKTINIPNLVNGLLDIGALVNYTFNLIAEEGWDNTYTIILPDSMKYQRTTGSVEGNRIQWYVKNGDGGHPDLLVEVLIELDKPTTSELEIEDIELEFGLNCSSGKETILTTNVLIKSIDIGDYNILPEFISNLKIIPSDGVRLLVENSLTSWDELYEKTVKTVKETTSKKIENSSFNQTLDLSFEWDSNTT
;
A
#
# COMPACT_ATOMS: atom_id res chain seq x y z
N THR A 1 -16.06 19.32 -34.51
CA THR A 1 -17.09 18.49 -35.18
C THR A 1 -17.45 17.37 -34.24
N VAL A 2 -18.75 17.13 -34.02
CA VAL A 2 -19.23 15.99 -33.22
C VAL A 2 -19.56 14.87 -34.20
N TYR A 3 -19.02 13.68 -33.97
CA TYR A 3 -19.31 12.49 -34.78
C TYR A 3 -20.16 11.52 -33.97
N SER A 4 -21.19 10.95 -34.59
CA SER A 4 -21.93 9.83 -34.04
C SER A 4 -21.14 8.52 -34.15
N LYS A 5 -21.57 7.51 -33.40
CA LYS A 5 -20.97 6.16 -33.43
C LYS A 5 -20.93 5.56 -34.83
N ASP A 6 -22.03 5.69 -35.60
CA ASP A 6 -22.13 5.14 -36.95
C ASP A 6 -21.22 5.88 -37.94
N GLU A 7 -21.05 7.20 -37.77
CA GLU A 7 -20.12 8.00 -38.56
C GLU A 7 -18.67 7.60 -38.28
N ILE A 8 -18.28 7.43 -37.00
CA ILE A 8 -16.93 6.97 -36.62
C ILE A 8 -16.65 5.59 -37.23
N LYS A 9 -17.62 4.68 -37.19
CA LYS A 9 -17.49 3.36 -37.81
C LYS A 9 -17.28 3.46 -39.32
N SER A 10 -18.11 4.24 -40.02
CA SER A 10 -17.95 4.45 -41.46
C SER A 10 -16.59 5.08 -41.81
N ILE A 11 -16.15 6.08 -41.05
CA ILE A 11 -14.85 6.75 -41.22
C ILE A 11 -13.71 5.74 -41.05
N SER A 12 -13.81 4.81 -40.10
CA SER A 12 -12.76 3.80 -39.84
C SER A 12 -12.49 2.89 -41.04
N GLU A 13 -13.49 2.69 -41.88
CA GLU A 13 -13.42 1.82 -43.07
C GLU A 13 -13.07 2.61 -44.35
N THR A 14 -13.34 3.92 -44.37
CA THR A 14 -13.33 4.71 -45.62
C THR A 14 -12.36 5.89 -45.63
N ASN A 15 -11.94 6.40 -44.47
CA ASN A 15 -11.08 7.59 -44.39
C ASN A 15 -10.08 7.52 -43.21
N PRO A 16 -8.89 6.95 -43.46
CA PRO A 16 -7.83 6.83 -42.45
C PRO A 16 -7.34 8.17 -41.89
N GLU A 17 -7.34 9.24 -42.68
CA GLU A 17 -6.87 10.57 -42.25
C GLU A 17 -7.81 11.17 -41.19
N ILE A 18 -9.12 11.13 -41.44
CA ILE A 18 -10.10 11.61 -40.47
C ILE A 18 -10.09 10.71 -39.22
N MET A 19 -9.94 9.39 -39.38
CA MET A 19 -9.81 8.48 -38.23
C MET A 19 -8.58 8.80 -37.38
N GLY A 20 -7.44 9.13 -38.02
CA GLY A 20 -6.24 9.60 -37.31
C GLY A 20 -6.50 10.86 -36.50
N ALA A 21 -7.21 11.84 -37.07
CA ALA A 21 -7.59 13.06 -36.36
C ALA A 21 -8.54 12.80 -35.18
N VAL A 22 -9.50 11.88 -35.32
CA VAL A 22 -10.39 11.45 -34.23
C VAL A 22 -9.59 10.81 -33.10
N LYS A 23 -8.68 9.89 -33.42
CA LYS A 23 -7.81 9.22 -32.42
C LYS A 23 -6.93 10.22 -31.68
N TYR A 24 -6.36 11.19 -32.39
CA TYR A 24 -5.51 12.21 -31.78
C TYR A 24 -6.30 13.11 -30.81
N ALA A 25 -7.49 13.55 -31.21
CA ALA A 25 -8.36 14.33 -30.34
C ALA A 25 -8.78 13.52 -29.10
N LEU A 26 -9.17 12.26 -29.29
CA LEU A 26 -9.54 11.36 -28.20
C LEU A 26 -8.37 11.10 -27.25
N LYS A 27 -7.14 10.99 -27.77
CA LYS A 27 -5.95 10.81 -26.93
C LYS A 27 -5.76 11.92 -25.92
N GLY A 28 -5.96 13.17 -26.35
CA GLY A 28 -5.90 14.34 -25.47
C GLY A 28 -6.93 14.23 -24.34
N LEU A 29 -8.19 13.96 -24.70
CA LEU A 29 -9.28 13.79 -23.74
C LEU A 29 -8.99 12.66 -22.73
N LEU A 30 -8.66 11.46 -23.20
CA LEU A 30 -8.38 10.32 -22.33
C LEU A 30 -7.18 10.59 -21.40
N THR A 31 -6.14 11.26 -21.90
CA THR A 31 -4.96 11.60 -21.08
C THR A 31 -5.32 12.57 -19.96
N ASP A 32 -6.11 13.59 -20.26
CA ASP A 32 -6.57 14.56 -19.27
C ASP A 32 -7.48 13.89 -18.21
N GLN A 33 -8.37 13.00 -18.65
CA GLN A 33 -9.23 12.21 -17.75
C GLN A 33 -8.45 11.29 -16.82
N ILE A 34 -7.43 10.59 -17.33
CA ILE A 34 -6.59 9.71 -16.50
C ILE A 34 -5.80 10.54 -15.47
N LYS A 35 -5.23 11.68 -15.89
CA LYS A 35 -4.53 12.59 -14.96
C LYS A 35 -5.46 13.20 -13.91
N GLN A 36 -6.72 13.44 -14.25
CA GLN A 36 -7.72 13.93 -13.30
C GLN A 36 -8.18 12.83 -12.34
N THR A 37 -8.38 11.60 -12.83
CA THR A 37 -8.76 10.43 -12.03
C THR A 37 -7.67 10.08 -11.01
N PHE A 38 -6.41 10.12 -11.46
CA PHE A 38 -5.24 9.81 -10.66
C PHE A 38 -4.44 11.09 -10.37
N GLU A 39 -5.09 12.04 -9.70
CA GLU A 39 -4.42 13.28 -9.29
C GLU A 39 -3.19 12.98 -8.41
N ASN A 40 -2.12 13.75 -8.59
CA ASN A 40 -0.86 13.57 -7.88
C ASN A 40 -0.21 12.19 -8.14
N THR A 41 -0.33 11.68 -9.36
CA THR A 41 0.37 10.47 -9.82
C THR A 41 1.19 10.77 -11.06
N ASP A 42 2.19 9.94 -11.33
CA ASP A 42 2.95 10.00 -12.57
C ASP A 42 2.27 9.11 -13.61
N VAL A 43 1.66 9.74 -14.61
CA VAL A 43 0.94 9.05 -15.69
C VAL A 43 1.80 9.01 -16.94
N THR A 44 2.16 7.81 -17.37
CA THR A 44 2.87 7.57 -18.63
C THR A 44 1.93 6.99 -19.67
N VAL A 45 1.91 7.63 -20.84
CA VAL A 45 1.17 7.15 -22.01
C VAL A 45 1.94 6.01 -22.66
N ILE A 46 1.29 4.86 -22.86
CA ILE A 46 1.92 3.67 -23.48
C ILE A 46 1.79 3.73 -25.01
N ASN A 47 0.58 4.00 -25.51
CA ASN A 47 0.29 4.05 -26.94
C ASN A 47 0.31 5.48 -27.49
N GLU A 48 0.94 5.67 -28.66
CA GLU A 48 0.97 6.96 -29.36
C GLU A 48 -0.45 7.44 -29.72
N LEU A 49 -1.32 6.53 -30.15
CA LEU A 49 -2.73 6.78 -30.45
C LEU A 49 -3.60 5.59 -29.99
N PRO A 50 -4.86 5.82 -29.60
CA PRO A 50 -5.80 4.74 -29.33
C PRO A 50 -6.01 3.83 -30.54
N THR A 51 -6.15 2.52 -30.29
CA THR A 51 -6.60 1.58 -31.32
C THR A 51 -8.12 1.61 -31.41
N TYR A 52 -8.68 1.26 -32.58
CA TYR A 52 -10.13 1.24 -32.78
C TYR A 52 -10.52 -0.11 -33.39
N GLU A 53 -11.25 -0.91 -32.64
CA GLU A 53 -11.64 -2.26 -33.02
C GLU A 53 -13.08 -2.52 -32.58
N ASN A 54 -13.88 -3.16 -33.45
CA ASN A 54 -15.26 -3.57 -33.15
C ASN A 54 -16.17 -2.44 -32.59
N GLY A 55 -15.90 -1.18 -32.96
CA GLY A 55 -16.71 -0.06 -32.49
C GLY A 55 -16.26 0.56 -31.16
N ILE A 56 -15.07 0.19 -30.66
CA ILE A 56 -14.54 0.62 -29.36
C ILE A 56 -13.13 1.16 -29.55
N PHE A 57 -12.80 2.23 -28.83
CA PHE A 57 -11.42 2.71 -28.73
C PHE A 57 -10.72 2.09 -27.52
N HIS A 58 -9.49 1.64 -27.71
CA HIS A 58 -8.65 1.08 -26.64
C HIS A 58 -7.38 1.90 -26.50
N ASP A 59 -7.00 2.16 -25.25
CA ASP A 59 -5.77 2.87 -24.90
C ASP A 59 -5.24 2.32 -23.57
N GLU A 60 -3.95 2.51 -23.33
CA GLU A 60 -3.26 1.96 -22.16
C GLU A 60 -2.36 3.03 -21.54
N TYR A 61 -2.34 3.04 -20.21
CA TYR A 61 -1.63 4.00 -19.38
C TYR A 61 -0.93 3.26 -18.27
N ASP A 62 0.29 3.70 -17.97
CA ASP A 62 1.01 3.33 -16.76
C ASP A 62 0.83 4.45 -15.74
N VAL A 63 0.51 4.10 -14.49
CA VAL A 63 0.16 5.04 -13.43
C VAL A 63 0.95 4.69 -12.18
N GLU A 64 1.91 5.54 -11.83
CA GLU A 64 2.71 5.39 -10.61
C GLU A 64 2.11 6.25 -9.48
N LEU A 65 1.60 5.58 -8.44
CA LEU A 65 0.94 6.24 -7.31
C LEU A 65 1.98 6.84 -6.35
N THR A 66 1.90 8.16 -6.12
CA THR A 66 2.83 8.86 -5.22
C THR A 66 2.33 8.93 -3.77
N SER A 67 3.15 9.46 -2.87
CA SER A 67 2.77 9.77 -1.48
C SER A 67 1.56 10.68 -1.38
N GLU A 68 1.39 11.63 -2.30
CA GLU A 68 0.26 12.56 -2.25
C GLU A 68 -1.07 11.88 -2.59
N PHE A 69 -1.07 10.88 -3.48
CA PHE A 69 -2.26 10.07 -3.75
C PHE A 69 -2.81 9.45 -2.45
N PHE A 70 -1.91 8.96 -1.59
CA PHE A 70 -2.25 8.39 -0.29
C PHE A 70 -2.42 9.42 0.84
N LYS A 71 -2.36 10.73 0.53
CA LYS A 71 -2.38 11.83 1.51
C LYS A 71 -1.24 11.75 2.53
N MET A 72 -0.10 11.22 2.10
CA MET A 72 1.11 11.02 2.88
C MET A 72 2.14 12.12 2.58
N ASN A 73 3.14 12.27 3.45
CA ASN A 73 4.25 13.20 3.21
C ASN A 73 5.07 12.77 1.97
N LYS A 74 5.41 13.71 1.09
CA LYS A 74 6.20 13.49 -0.15
C LYS A 74 7.56 12.82 0.09
N THR A 75 8.10 12.90 1.31
CA THR A 75 9.37 12.24 1.66
C THR A 75 9.24 10.73 1.86
N ILE A 76 8.02 10.22 2.00
CA ILE A 76 7.76 8.79 2.23
C ILE A 76 7.89 8.03 0.92
N ASN A 77 8.67 6.95 0.92
CA ASN A 77 8.79 6.06 -0.22
C ASN A 77 7.59 5.11 -0.24
N ILE A 78 6.51 5.53 -0.91
CA ILE A 78 5.27 4.76 -1.02
C ILE A 78 5.47 3.38 -1.62
N PRO A 79 6.20 3.19 -2.74
CA PRO A 79 6.43 1.86 -3.27
C PRO A 79 7.05 0.92 -2.23
N ASN A 80 8.04 1.37 -1.47
CA ASN A 80 8.66 0.56 -0.42
C ASN A 80 7.67 0.27 0.73
N LEU A 81 6.96 1.31 1.20
CA LEU A 81 6.00 1.17 2.29
C LEU A 81 4.86 0.21 1.92
N VAL A 82 4.19 0.42 0.79
CA VAL A 82 3.05 -0.39 0.34
C VAL A 82 3.47 -1.84 0.11
N ASN A 83 4.58 -2.08 -0.59
CA ASN A 83 5.06 -3.44 -0.84
C ASN A 83 5.48 -4.14 0.46
N GLY A 84 6.20 -3.45 1.35
CA GLY A 84 6.60 -4.02 2.63
C GLY A 84 5.42 -4.33 3.54
N LEU A 85 4.41 -3.45 3.59
CA LEU A 85 3.18 -3.69 4.36
C LEU A 85 2.36 -4.85 3.78
N LEU A 86 2.22 -4.92 2.47
CA LEU A 86 1.59 -6.07 1.80
C LEU A 86 2.32 -7.38 2.14
N ASP A 87 3.65 -7.37 2.18
CA ASP A 87 4.46 -8.56 2.43
C ASP A 87 4.38 -9.08 3.88
N ILE A 88 4.01 -8.22 4.81
CA ILE A 88 3.67 -8.60 6.19
C ILE A 88 2.17 -8.87 6.39
N GLY A 89 1.39 -8.95 5.31
CA GLY A 89 -0.02 -9.38 5.35
C GLY A 89 -1.06 -8.25 5.43
N ALA A 90 -0.68 -7.01 5.12
CA ALA A 90 -1.63 -5.91 5.07
C ALA A 90 -2.63 -6.04 3.92
N LEU A 91 -3.79 -5.40 4.10
CA LEU A 91 -4.72 -5.07 3.03
C LEU A 91 -4.56 -3.59 2.68
N VAL A 92 -4.41 -3.29 1.39
CA VAL A 92 -4.24 -1.93 0.86
C VAL A 92 -5.50 -1.51 0.13
N ASN A 93 -6.14 -0.45 0.59
CA ASN A 93 -7.34 0.10 -0.02
C ASN A 93 -6.99 1.22 -1.00
N TYR A 94 -7.37 1.05 -2.26
CA TYR A 94 -7.26 2.07 -3.28
C TYR A 94 -8.64 2.66 -3.56
N THR A 95 -8.73 3.98 -3.52
CA THR A 95 -9.96 4.72 -3.81
C THR A 95 -9.65 5.82 -4.81
N PHE A 96 -10.39 5.87 -5.91
CA PHE A 96 -10.23 6.87 -6.97
C PHE A 96 -11.57 7.19 -7.62
N ASN A 97 -11.68 8.35 -8.26
CA ASN A 97 -12.90 8.77 -8.94
C ASN A 97 -12.71 8.67 -10.45
N LEU A 98 -13.33 7.66 -11.07
CA LEU A 98 -13.27 7.45 -12.51
C LEU A 98 -14.16 8.44 -13.23
N ILE A 99 -13.71 8.99 -14.35
CA ILE A 99 -14.44 10.04 -15.08
C ILE A 99 -14.73 9.62 -16.53
N ALA A 100 -15.83 10.07 -17.11
CA ALA A 100 -16.13 9.97 -18.53
C ALA A 100 -16.57 11.35 -19.08
N GLU A 101 -16.09 11.73 -20.27
CA GLU A 101 -16.48 12.98 -20.92
C GLU A 101 -17.92 12.84 -21.44
N GLU A 102 -18.61 13.97 -21.57
CA GLU A 102 -19.95 13.99 -22.14
C GLU A 102 -19.96 13.34 -23.54
N GLY A 103 -20.90 12.42 -23.76
CA GLY A 103 -21.02 11.68 -25.01
C GLY A 103 -20.20 10.39 -25.07
N TRP A 104 -19.45 10.06 -24.02
CA TRP A 104 -18.64 8.84 -23.94
C TRP A 104 -19.05 7.93 -22.79
N ASP A 105 -19.07 6.64 -23.07
CA ASP A 105 -19.10 5.59 -22.05
C ASP A 105 -17.69 5.00 -21.94
N ASN A 106 -17.12 4.98 -20.74
CA ASN A 106 -15.77 4.48 -20.49
C ASN A 106 -15.82 3.17 -19.68
N THR A 107 -15.03 2.19 -20.11
CA THR A 107 -14.74 0.99 -19.31
C THR A 107 -13.29 1.07 -18.84
N TYR A 108 -13.10 1.16 -17.53
CA TYR A 108 -11.79 1.10 -16.90
C TYR A 108 -11.50 -0.34 -16.50
N THR A 109 -10.31 -0.84 -16.83
CA THR A 109 -9.88 -2.20 -16.48
C THR A 109 -8.54 -2.15 -15.77
N ILE A 110 -8.45 -2.79 -14.60
CA ILE A 110 -7.19 -3.09 -13.93
C ILE A 110 -6.97 -4.60 -14.02
N ILE A 111 -5.75 -5.00 -14.36
CA ILE A 111 -5.33 -6.40 -14.40
C ILE A 111 -4.35 -6.62 -13.25
N LEU A 112 -4.75 -7.42 -12.25
CA LEU A 112 -3.88 -7.74 -11.14
C LEU A 112 -2.82 -8.77 -11.54
N PRO A 113 -1.57 -8.61 -11.10
CA PRO A 113 -0.55 -9.65 -11.27
C PRO A 113 -0.91 -10.89 -10.45
N ASP A 114 -0.41 -12.06 -10.84
CA ASP A 114 -0.70 -13.34 -10.17
C ASP A 114 -0.29 -13.36 -8.69
N SER A 115 0.64 -12.49 -8.28
CA SER A 115 1.07 -12.33 -6.89
C SER A 115 0.08 -11.56 -6.02
N MET A 116 -0.94 -10.92 -6.61
CA MET A 116 -1.91 -10.09 -5.90
C MET A 116 -3.32 -10.63 -6.05
N LYS A 117 -4.13 -10.41 -5.03
CA LYS A 117 -5.55 -10.76 -5.00
C LYS A 117 -6.36 -9.55 -4.56
N TYR A 118 -7.59 -9.49 -5.07
CA TYR A 118 -8.56 -8.56 -4.52
C TYR A 118 -9.33 -9.26 -3.40
N GLN A 119 -9.62 -8.51 -2.34
CA GLN A 119 -10.51 -8.93 -1.25
C GLN A 119 -11.91 -8.34 -1.44
N ARG A 120 -11.98 -7.07 -1.86
CA ARG A 120 -13.23 -6.36 -2.10
C ARG A 120 -13.06 -5.36 -3.24
N THR A 121 -14.09 -5.19 -4.05
CA THR A 121 -14.13 -4.11 -5.04
C THR A 121 -15.57 -3.71 -5.36
N THR A 122 -15.76 -2.48 -5.82
CA THR A 122 -17.02 -2.02 -6.42
C THR A 122 -17.16 -2.41 -7.90
N GLY A 123 -16.13 -2.96 -8.52
CA GLY A 123 -16.10 -3.35 -9.93
C GLY A 123 -16.64 -4.76 -10.18
N SER A 124 -16.90 -5.07 -11.46
CA SER A 124 -17.15 -6.44 -11.89
C SER A 124 -15.83 -7.18 -12.10
N VAL A 125 -15.75 -8.43 -11.65
CA VAL A 125 -14.52 -9.22 -11.72
C VAL A 125 -14.66 -10.41 -12.66
N GLU A 126 -13.64 -10.62 -13.50
CA GLU A 126 -13.45 -11.82 -14.31
C GLU A 126 -11.98 -12.27 -14.24
N GLY A 127 -11.71 -13.35 -13.50
CA GLY A 127 -10.34 -13.81 -13.25
C GLY A 127 -9.54 -12.79 -12.44
N ASN A 128 -8.41 -12.32 -12.98
CA ASN A 128 -7.58 -11.26 -12.40
C ASN A 128 -7.92 -9.85 -12.91
N ARG A 129 -9.01 -9.71 -13.68
CA ARG A 129 -9.44 -8.43 -14.25
C ARG A 129 -10.57 -7.84 -13.43
N ILE A 130 -10.42 -6.58 -13.04
CA ILE A 130 -11.45 -5.80 -12.37
C ILE A 130 -11.86 -4.67 -13.31
N GLN A 131 -13.17 -4.53 -13.53
CA GLN A 131 -13.73 -3.59 -14.49
C GLN A 131 -14.78 -2.68 -13.86
N TRP A 132 -14.76 -1.41 -14.28
CA TRP A 132 -15.76 -0.41 -13.92
C TRP A 132 -16.29 0.27 -15.17
N TYR A 133 -17.56 0.66 -15.14
CA TYR A 133 -18.27 1.24 -16.27
C TYR A 133 -18.82 2.62 -15.87
N VAL A 134 -18.30 3.67 -16.49
CA VAL A 134 -18.80 5.04 -16.34
C VAL A 134 -19.64 5.36 -17.57
N LYS A 135 -20.95 5.55 -17.40
CA LYS A 135 -21.88 5.77 -18.49
C LYS A 135 -22.23 7.25 -18.61
N ASN A 136 -21.47 8.01 -19.40
CA ASN A 136 -21.71 9.44 -19.59
C ASN A 136 -22.09 9.80 -21.03
N GLY A 137 -22.61 8.83 -21.80
CA GLY A 137 -23.12 9.07 -23.15
C GLY A 137 -24.22 10.14 -23.25
N ASP A 138 -24.98 10.39 -22.18
CA ASP A 138 -26.04 11.41 -22.13
C ASP A 138 -25.64 12.70 -21.38
N GLY A 139 -24.42 12.76 -20.84
CA GLY A 139 -23.90 13.91 -20.07
C GLY A 139 -24.38 13.98 -18.62
N GLY A 140 -25.13 13.00 -18.12
CA GLY A 140 -25.75 13.03 -16.79
C GLY A 140 -24.90 12.43 -15.65
N HIS A 141 -23.85 11.68 -15.97
CA HIS A 141 -23.12 10.85 -15.01
C HIS A 141 -21.61 10.89 -15.28
N PRO A 142 -20.95 12.02 -14.99
CA PRO A 142 -19.56 12.23 -15.39
C PRO A 142 -18.57 11.40 -14.60
N ASP A 143 -18.94 10.92 -13.41
CA ASP A 143 -18.00 10.29 -12.48
C ASP A 143 -18.56 9.09 -11.70
N LEU A 144 -17.64 8.24 -11.25
CA LEU A 144 -17.90 7.06 -10.44
C LEU A 144 -16.78 6.87 -9.42
N LEU A 145 -17.11 7.01 -8.13
CA LEU A 145 -16.22 6.65 -7.04
C LEU A 145 -16.06 5.13 -6.98
N VAL A 146 -14.81 4.67 -7.00
CA VAL A 146 -14.50 3.24 -6.95
C VAL A 146 -13.54 2.91 -5.83
N GLU A 147 -13.64 1.66 -5.37
CA GLU A 147 -12.82 1.10 -4.30
C GLU A 147 -12.31 -0.27 -4.73
N VAL A 148 -11.03 -0.55 -4.44
CA VAL A 148 -10.45 -1.89 -4.53
C VAL A 148 -9.50 -2.13 -3.35
N LEU A 149 -9.76 -3.20 -2.62
CA LEU A 149 -8.95 -3.68 -1.52
C LEU A 149 -8.09 -4.84 -2.01
N ILE A 150 -6.78 -4.68 -1.97
CA ILE A 150 -5.78 -5.62 -2.52
C ILE A 150 -4.92 -6.19 -1.40
N GLU A 151 -4.52 -7.45 -1.58
CA GLU A 151 -3.53 -8.16 -0.76
C GLU A 151 -2.53 -8.90 -1.64
N LEU A 152 -1.42 -9.36 -1.05
CA LEU A 152 -0.56 -10.37 -1.68
C LEU A 152 -1.16 -11.76 -1.48
N ASP A 153 -1.13 -12.58 -2.54
CA ASP A 153 -1.55 -13.98 -2.49
C ASP A 153 -0.72 -14.79 -1.48
N LYS A 154 0.58 -14.50 -1.42
CA LYS A 154 1.56 -15.19 -0.57
C LYS A 154 2.54 -14.19 0.04
N PRO A 155 2.18 -13.57 1.16
CA PRO A 155 3.10 -12.73 1.91
C PRO A 155 4.25 -13.59 2.47
N THR A 156 5.45 -13.04 2.59
CA THR A 156 6.58 -13.79 3.19
C THR A 156 6.45 -13.95 4.70
N THR A 157 5.72 -13.03 5.35
CA THR A 157 5.65 -12.91 6.81
C THR A 157 4.22 -12.91 7.36
N SER A 158 3.25 -13.42 6.58
CA SER A 158 1.87 -13.57 7.06
C SER A 158 1.77 -14.57 8.22
N GLU A 159 0.71 -14.46 9.02
CA GLU A 159 0.33 -15.40 10.12
C GLU A 159 0.98 -15.12 11.49
N LEU A 160 1.44 -13.89 11.75
CA LEU A 160 1.78 -13.50 13.13
C LEU A 160 0.51 -13.28 13.95
N GLU A 161 0.24 -14.19 14.89
CA GLU A 161 -0.93 -14.09 15.79
C GLU A 161 -0.57 -13.59 17.20
N ILE A 162 0.72 -13.65 17.56
CA ILE A 162 1.20 -13.33 18.91
C ILE A 162 2.37 -12.34 18.87
N GLU A 163 2.37 -11.45 19.86
CA GLU A 163 3.54 -10.66 20.22
C GLU A 163 4.62 -11.60 20.80
N ASP A 164 5.84 -11.50 20.26
CA ASP A 164 6.99 -12.31 20.64
C ASP A 164 8.18 -11.39 20.98
N ILE A 165 8.37 -11.21 22.29
CA ILE A 165 9.45 -10.43 22.87
C ILE A 165 10.20 -11.33 23.84
N GLU A 166 11.47 -11.57 23.53
CA GLU A 166 12.37 -12.40 24.32
C GLU A 166 13.29 -11.53 25.18
N LEU A 167 13.65 -12.07 26.34
CA LEU A 167 14.62 -11.48 27.25
C LEU A 167 15.77 -12.44 27.42
N GLU A 168 16.94 -12.04 26.93
CA GLU A 168 18.15 -12.83 27.06
C GLU A 168 18.94 -12.36 28.28
N PHE A 169 19.29 -13.29 29.17
CA PHE A 169 20.10 -13.01 30.36
C PHE A 169 21.49 -13.62 30.21
N GLY A 170 22.53 -12.78 30.28
CA GLY A 170 23.92 -13.21 30.31
C GLY A 170 24.53 -13.02 31.70
N LEU A 171 24.99 -14.10 32.32
CA LEU A 171 25.72 -14.04 33.59
C LEU A 171 27.22 -14.27 33.34
N ASN A 172 28.01 -13.22 33.51
CA ASN A 172 29.46 -13.32 33.42
C ASN A 172 30.08 -13.38 34.82
N CYS A 173 30.51 -14.58 35.23
CA CYS A 173 31.19 -14.84 36.51
C CYS A 173 32.73 -14.95 36.36
N SER A 174 33.28 -14.64 35.18
CA SER A 174 34.70 -14.93 34.86
C SER A 174 35.70 -14.10 35.67
N SER A 175 35.29 -12.95 36.22
CA SER A 175 36.19 -12.04 36.95
C SER A 175 36.48 -12.47 38.40
N GLY A 176 35.71 -13.42 38.96
CA GLY A 176 35.84 -13.92 40.33
C GLY A 176 35.56 -12.90 41.45
N LYS A 177 35.42 -11.60 41.13
CA LYS A 177 35.16 -10.50 42.07
C LYS A 177 33.78 -9.87 41.88
N GLU A 178 33.29 -9.83 40.64
CA GLU A 178 31.99 -9.25 40.29
C GLU A 178 31.28 -10.15 39.27
N THR A 179 30.02 -10.45 39.54
CA THR A 179 29.12 -11.09 38.58
C THR A 179 28.43 -9.98 37.79
N ILE A 180 28.63 -9.96 36.47
CA ILE A 180 27.93 -9.01 35.58
C ILE A 180 26.70 -9.71 35.02
N LEU A 181 25.53 -9.10 35.20
CA LEU A 181 24.29 -9.53 34.56
C LEU A 181 24.00 -8.59 33.39
N THR A 182 24.08 -9.11 32.17
CA THR A 182 23.63 -8.44 30.96
C THR A 182 22.21 -8.89 30.65
N THR A 183 21.36 -7.99 30.18
CA THR A 183 20.05 -8.37 29.67
C THR A 183 19.77 -7.69 28.34
N ASN A 184 19.37 -8.47 27.35
CA ASN A 184 18.96 -7.96 26.05
C ASN A 184 17.46 -8.17 25.88
N VAL A 185 16.79 -7.21 25.24
CA VAL A 185 15.39 -7.33 24.80
C VAL A 185 15.42 -7.61 23.30
N LEU A 186 14.98 -8.80 22.90
CA LEU A 186 14.87 -9.18 21.50
C LEU A 186 13.41 -9.13 21.09
N ILE A 187 13.09 -8.21 20.19
CA ILE A 187 11.74 -8.05 19.66
C ILE A 187 11.67 -8.79 18.33
N LYS A 188 10.85 -9.84 18.24
CA LYS A 188 10.60 -10.57 16.99
C LYS A 188 9.33 -10.10 16.33
N SER A 189 8.28 -9.90 17.11
CA SER A 189 7.01 -9.31 16.68
C SER A 189 6.39 -8.48 17.78
N ILE A 190 5.63 -7.44 17.42
CA ILE A 190 4.94 -6.54 18.37
C ILE A 190 3.47 -6.37 18.02
N ASP A 191 2.63 -6.17 19.04
CA ASP A 191 1.26 -5.70 18.85
C ASP A 191 1.25 -4.17 18.67
N ILE A 192 0.86 -3.72 17.47
CA ILE A 192 0.74 -2.30 17.14
C ILE A 192 -0.68 -1.74 17.32
N GLY A 193 -1.61 -2.52 17.87
CA GLY A 193 -3.00 -2.09 18.05
C GLY A 193 -3.15 -0.78 18.82
N ASP A 194 -2.31 -0.57 19.84
CA ASP A 194 -2.33 0.63 20.69
C ASP A 194 -1.44 1.78 20.18
N TYR A 195 -0.81 1.60 19.02
CA TYR A 195 0.06 2.61 18.45
C TYR A 195 -0.71 3.66 17.64
N ASN A 196 -1.78 3.26 16.94
CA ASN A 196 -2.52 4.11 16.00
C ASN A 196 -1.61 4.76 14.94
N ILE A 197 -0.71 3.95 14.36
CA ILE A 197 0.36 4.37 13.43
C ILE A 197 0.11 3.95 11.98
N LEU A 198 -0.95 3.17 11.72
CA LEU A 198 -1.27 2.72 10.37
C LEU A 198 -2.05 3.79 9.61
N PRO A 199 -1.66 4.11 8.37
CA PRO A 199 -2.45 4.98 7.50
C PRO A 199 -3.84 4.40 7.23
N GLU A 200 -4.83 5.25 6.97
CA GLU A 200 -6.23 4.84 6.75
C GLU A 200 -6.42 3.87 5.56
N PHE A 201 -5.51 3.91 4.59
CA PHE A 201 -5.54 3.02 3.42
C PHE A 201 -4.93 1.63 3.71
N ILE A 202 -4.39 1.41 4.91
CA ILE A 202 -3.80 0.14 5.35
C ILE A 202 -4.69 -0.48 6.42
N SER A 203 -4.96 -1.77 6.30
CA SER A 203 -5.69 -2.54 7.31
C SER A 203 -5.15 -3.96 7.44
N ASN A 204 -5.74 -4.75 8.35
CA ASN A 204 -5.36 -6.13 8.63
C ASN A 204 -3.93 -6.33 9.17
N LEU A 205 -3.38 -5.31 9.81
CA LEU A 205 -2.14 -5.42 10.58
C LEU A 205 -2.44 -5.13 12.05
N LYS A 206 -2.16 -6.13 12.89
CA LYS A 206 -2.23 -5.99 14.35
C LYS A 206 -0.89 -6.38 14.97
N ILE A 207 -0.38 -7.54 14.59
CA ILE A 207 0.97 -7.97 14.95
C ILE A 207 1.88 -7.77 13.74
N ILE A 208 3.04 -7.15 13.94
CA ILE A 208 4.04 -6.96 12.88
C ILE A 208 5.40 -7.50 13.31
N PRO A 209 6.23 -8.00 12.37
CA PRO A 209 7.60 -8.40 12.67
C PRO A 209 8.48 -7.17 12.95
N SER A 210 9.65 -7.38 13.55
CA SER A 210 10.66 -6.33 13.76
C SER A 210 11.03 -5.56 12.48
N ASP A 211 11.14 -6.24 11.34
CA ASP A 211 11.37 -5.58 10.05
C ASP A 211 10.21 -4.68 9.63
N GLY A 212 8.98 -5.04 9.99
CA GLY A 212 7.79 -4.19 9.82
C GLY A 212 7.86 -2.95 10.71
N VAL A 213 8.38 -3.09 11.94
CA VAL A 213 8.64 -1.94 12.82
C VAL A 213 9.66 -1.00 12.20
N ARG A 214 10.80 -1.52 11.72
CA ARG A 214 11.82 -0.73 11.02
C ARG A 214 11.20 0.01 9.84
N LEU A 215 10.40 -0.66 9.02
CA LEU A 215 9.70 -0.05 7.89
C LEU A 215 8.82 1.13 8.33
N LEU A 216 8.06 1.00 9.42
CA LEU A 216 7.21 2.08 9.94
C LEU A 216 8.05 3.26 10.48
N VAL A 217 9.17 2.98 11.16
CA VAL A 217 10.08 4.02 11.67
C VAL A 217 10.76 4.77 10.52
N GLU A 218 11.29 4.05 9.52
CA GLU A 218 11.94 4.63 8.34
C GLU A 218 10.99 5.53 7.54
N ASN A 219 9.69 5.21 7.53
CA ASN A 219 8.65 6.00 6.89
C ASN A 219 7.97 7.01 7.81
N SER A 220 8.55 7.29 8.99
CA SER A 220 8.07 8.30 9.96
C SER A 220 6.63 8.07 10.45
N LEU A 221 6.16 6.82 10.45
CA LEU A 221 4.85 6.44 10.98
C LEU A 221 4.89 6.20 12.49
N THR A 222 6.05 5.86 13.02
CA THR A 222 6.33 5.81 14.46
C THR A 222 7.80 6.19 14.72
N SER A 223 8.24 6.08 15.97
CA SER A 223 9.63 6.32 16.35
C SER A 223 10.13 5.26 17.33
N TRP A 224 11.45 5.09 17.36
CA TRP A 224 12.12 4.25 18.35
C TRP A 224 11.80 4.67 19.79
N ASP A 225 11.61 5.96 20.05
CA ASP A 225 11.23 6.49 21.36
C ASP A 225 9.80 6.08 21.74
N GLU A 226 8.86 6.16 20.80
CA GLU A 226 7.47 5.72 21.04
C GLU A 226 7.40 4.22 21.33
N LEU A 227 8.12 3.41 20.55
CA LEU A 227 8.23 1.98 20.76
C LEU A 227 8.87 1.63 22.11
N TYR A 228 9.89 2.39 22.50
CA TYR A 228 10.50 2.22 23.82
C TYR A 228 9.49 2.49 24.93
N GLU A 229 8.77 3.62 24.88
CA GLU A 229 7.83 4.00 25.92
C GLU A 229 6.60 3.07 26.00
N LYS A 230 6.07 2.61 24.87
CA LYS A 230 4.85 1.77 24.83
C LYS A 230 5.15 0.29 25.11
N THR A 231 6.19 -0.27 24.51
CA THR A 231 6.49 -1.71 24.60
C THR A 231 7.68 -2.01 25.51
N VAL A 232 8.87 -1.49 25.19
CA VAL A 232 10.12 -1.92 25.86
C VAL A 232 10.12 -1.58 27.35
N LYS A 233 9.68 -0.38 27.71
CA LYS A 233 9.61 0.09 29.10
C LYS A 233 8.69 -0.79 29.94
N THR A 234 7.53 -1.15 29.41
CA THR A 234 6.57 -2.06 30.06
C THR A 234 7.19 -3.43 30.32
N VAL A 235 7.90 -3.98 29.34
CA VAL A 235 8.64 -5.24 29.49
C VAL A 235 9.74 -5.11 30.55
N LYS A 236 10.55 -4.04 30.49
CA LYS A 236 11.61 -3.75 31.47
C LYS A 236 11.07 -3.64 32.90
N GLU A 237 10.01 -2.88 33.13
CA GLU A 237 9.41 -2.70 34.45
C GLU A 237 8.79 -4.00 34.99
N THR A 238 8.11 -4.77 34.13
CA THR A 238 7.49 -6.04 34.50
C THR A 238 8.54 -7.09 34.87
N THR A 239 9.62 -7.17 34.10
CA THR A 239 10.72 -8.10 34.33
C THR A 239 11.51 -7.74 35.58
N SER A 240 11.85 -6.47 35.76
CA SER A 240 12.59 -6.00 36.95
C SER A 240 11.82 -6.39 38.22
N LYS A 241 10.52 -6.09 38.27
CA LYS A 241 9.64 -6.49 39.38
C LYS A 241 9.61 -8.01 39.61
N LYS A 242 9.60 -8.83 38.56
CA LYS A 242 9.60 -10.30 38.70
C LYS A 242 10.92 -10.81 39.26
N ILE A 243 12.06 -10.30 38.81
CA ILE A 243 13.38 -10.75 39.23
C ILE A 243 13.69 -10.30 40.66
N GLU A 244 13.39 -9.05 41.00
CA GLU A 244 13.59 -8.49 42.35
C GLU A 244 12.78 -9.25 43.40
N ASN A 245 11.57 -9.71 43.05
CA ASN A 245 10.72 -10.50 43.95
C ASN A 245 10.95 -12.02 43.85
N SER A 246 11.92 -12.47 43.06
CA SER A 246 12.23 -13.90 42.91
C SER A 246 13.26 -14.37 43.94
N SER A 247 13.51 -15.69 43.97
CA SER A 247 14.62 -16.28 44.73
C SER A 247 16.00 -15.78 44.30
N PHE A 248 16.11 -15.12 43.14
CA PHE A 248 17.34 -14.47 42.68
C PHE A 248 17.65 -13.21 43.50
N ASN A 249 16.63 -12.45 43.92
CA ASN A 249 16.70 -11.27 44.80
C ASN A 249 17.90 -10.34 44.50
N GLN A 250 18.10 -10.02 43.21
CA GLN A 250 19.11 -9.06 42.75
C GLN A 250 18.40 -7.83 42.21
N THR A 251 19.02 -6.66 42.40
CA THR A 251 18.64 -5.44 41.69
C THR A 251 19.07 -5.58 40.23
N LEU A 252 18.14 -5.36 39.31
CA LEU A 252 18.36 -5.51 37.88
C LEU A 252 18.43 -4.12 37.24
N ASP A 253 19.59 -3.74 36.71
CA ASP A 253 19.71 -2.54 35.87
C ASP A 253 19.67 -2.96 34.40
N LEU A 254 18.52 -2.75 33.76
CA LEU A 254 18.29 -3.11 32.36
C LEU A 254 18.75 -1.95 31.46
N SER A 255 19.87 -2.12 30.77
CA SER A 255 20.23 -1.26 29.64
C SER A 255 19.51 -1.73 28.38
N PHE A 256 19.01 -0.79 27.58
CA PHE A 256 18.37 -1.08 26.29
C PHE A 256 19.06 -0.28 25.19
N GLU A 257 19.37 -0.95 24.09
CA GLU A 257 19.98 -0.36 22.90
C GLU A 257 19.37 -1.02 21.66
N TRP A 258 19.16 -0.23 20.61
CA TRP A 258 18.70 -0.72 19.31
C TRP A 258 19.92 -1.20 18.50
N ASP A 259 19.95 -2.47 18.07
CA ASP A 259 20.97 -2.92 17.12
C ASP A 259 20.58 -2.47 15.71
N SER A 260 21.23 -1.40 15.23
CA SER A 260 21.01 -0.82 13.90
C SER A 260 21.34 -1.74 12.71
N ASN A 261 22.02 -2.87 12.93
CA ASN A 261 22.33 -3.83 11.86
C ASN A 261 21.24 -4.91 11.70
N THR A 262 20.46 -5.14 12.75
CA THR A 262 19.38 -6.13 12.77
C THR A 262 18.00 -5.50 12.98
N THR A 263 17.96 -4.18 13.25
CA THR A 263 16.78 -3.37 13.56
C THR A 263 16.92 -2.00 12.92
#